data_AF-B0EG70-F1
#
_entry.id   AF-B0EG70-F1
#
_cell.length_a   1.000
_cell.length_b   1.000
_cell.length_c   1.000
_cell.angle_alpha   90.00
_cell.angle_beta   90.00
_cell.angle_gamma   90.00
#
_symmetry.space_group_name_H-M   'P 1'
#
loop_
_entity.id
_entity.type
_entity.pdbx_description
1 polymer ?
#
loop_
_entity_poly.entity_id
_entity_poly.type
_entity_poly.pdbx_seq_one_letter_code
_entity_poly.pdbx_strand_id
1 'polypeptide(L)'
;MYSILRGYESSKETIIAMAKILVKEYPIKSHKLLETFNIFNYSIYRYIFIHHKLSIKEYDLILESIEKHSEENIQIADLIVSIYIIKDYYYGITSDSSFIKYLNQKVLYNRTKAMTKLVEHPKLFWRYILELLLLCELKVVKVYCKTIRTLSMNIVEPQLFISSLIKNVPKSIFEILNTPPLYDSLTILQKFDMLCKAIKLSPNLSHIIQLESLLFQLKPQQLDCLTQLIKPKTLTFSCICMINDYAKYDLYDLYVKAVLLQELPLISGDVDKIIALIKGFDNPLFDFSRTYQFLELNNFILESAILLYLYKQYETTLEYLFNKLENSPNKEDIEIFILKYIIGKIPENDLLSIINNNNYINSVLLNLILNKNEFVSYFTPTIITQLELNYIRTTSSKLPNKQKCLEKIILSVDGTAQRLITTAKVPSEIIIFCPKKHKFTIRSLKQKAKITTKIDPNNNVIKEMNKLINSFSLENESSNNKLICPLCVKSILEPNKLEKDEEK
;
A
#
# COMPACT_ATOMS: atom_id res chain seq x y z
N MET A 1 -74.30 39.70 -8.78
CA MET A 1 -73.81 38.59 -9.63
C MET A 1 -73.63 37.30 -8.83
N TYR A 2 -72.86 37.30 -7.73
CA TYR A 2 -72.68 36.13 -6.85
C TYR A 2 -73.99 35.57 -6.24
N SER A 3 -74.92 36.45 -5.85
CA SER A 3 -76.25 36.06 -5.37
C SER A 3 -77.17 35.48 -6.46
N ILE A 4 -76.91 35.81 -7.73
CA ILE A 4 -77.71 35.37 -8.88
C ILE A 4 -77.28 33.97 -9.31
N LEU A 5 -75.98 33.66 -9.23
CA LEU A 5 -75.43 32.35 -9.62
C LEU A 5 -75.69 31.24 -8.59
N ARG A 6 -75.93 31.56 -7.31
CA ARG A 6 -76.36 30.55 -6.31
C ARG A 6 -77.81 30.09 -6.50
N GLY A 7 -78.64 30.90 -7.16
CA GLY A 7 -80.04 30.58 -7.45
C GLY A 7 -80.27 29.84 -8.77
N TYR A 8 -79.25 29.75 -9.62
CA TYR A 8 -79.28 28.98 -10.86
C TYR A 8 -78.40 27.73 -10.68
N GLU A 9 -78.89 26.55 -11.03
CA GLU A 9 -78.11 25.31 -11.19
C GLU A 9 -77.08 25.48 -12.32
N SER A 10 -76.08 26.32 -12.07
CA SER A 10 -75.02 26.62 -13.02
C SER A 10 -74.10 25.41 -13.08
N SER A 11 -74.05 24.74 -14.23
CA SER A 11 -73.17 23.58 -14.42
C SER A 11 -71.71 23.93 -14.10
N LYS A 12 -70.94 22.93 -13.66
CA LYS A 12 -69.50 23.05 -13.39
C LYS A 12 -68.76 23.63 -14.59
N GLU A 13 -69.15 23.23 -15.79
CA GLU A 13 -68.60 23.68 -17.06
C GLU A 13 -68.84 25.18 -17.30
N THR A 14 -70.04 25.68 -16.99
CA THR A 14 -70.38 27.11 -17.10
C THR A 14 -69.53 27.96 -16.16
N ILE A 15 -69.37 27.52 -14.91
CA ILE A 15 -68.56 28.23 -13.91
C ILE A 15 -67.09 28.25 -14.33
N ILE A 16 -66.56 27.13 -14.84
CA ILE A 16 -65.19 27.06 -15.38
C ILE A 16 -65.02 28.01 -16.57
N ALA A 17 -65.98 28.07 -17.50
CA ALA A 17 -65.91 28.96 -18.65
C ALA A 17 -65.91 30.45 -18.23
N MET A 18 -66.78 30.83 -17.28
CA MET A 18 -66.80 32.17 -16.71
C MET A 18 -65.48 32.52 -16.02
N ALA A 19 -64.94 31.61 -15.20
CA ALA A 19 -63.67 31.79 -14.53
C ALA A 19 -62.50 31.94 -15.53
N LYS A 20 -62.48 31.18 -16.63
CA LYS A 20 -61.46 31.33 -17.70
C LYS A 20 -61.48 32.70 -18.38
N ILE A 21 -62.64 33.34 -18.47
CA ILE A 21 -62.74 34.70 -19.01
C ILE A 21 -62.25 35.70 -17.95
N LEU A 22 -62.77 35.56 -16.73
CA LEU A 22 -62.53 36.49 -15.63
C LEU A 22 -61.07 36.52 -15.19
N VAL A 23 -60.37 35.38 -15.24
CA VAL A 23 -58.99 35.24 -14.76
C VAL A 23 -58.03 36.17 -15.49
N LYS A 24 -58.30 36.51 -16.76
CA LYS A 24 -57.41 37.35 -17.59
C LYS A 24 -57.24 38.77 -17.05
N GLU A 25 -58.26 39.30 -16.38
CA GLU A 25 -58.28 40.68 -15.87
C GLU A 25 -58.40 40.73 -14.34
N TYR A 26 -59.11 39.78 -13.73
CA TYR A 26 -59.45 39.79 -12.30
C TYR A 26 -59.15 38.43 -11.64
N PRO A 27 -57.87 38.09 -11.38
CA PRO A 27 -57.47 36.79 -10.84
C PRO A 27 -58.14 36.47 -9.49
N ILE A 28 -58.27 37.43 -8.58
CA ILE A 28 -58.90 37.23 -7.27
C ILE A 28 -60.40 37.01 -7.38
N LYS A 29 -61.09 37.71 -8.29
CA LYS A 29 -62.52 37.46 -8.52
C LYS A 29 -62.72 36.09 -9.14
N SER A 30 -61.81 35.65 -10.02
CA SER A 30 -61.85 34.31 -10.60
C SER A 30 -61.64 33.23 -9.54
N HIS A 31 -60.70 33.44 -8.63
CA HIS A 31 -60.50 32.55 -7.50
C HIS A 31 -61.73 32.46 -6.60
N LYS A 32 -62.29 33.60 -6.16
CA LYS A 32 -63.49 33.63 -5.30
C LYS A 32 -64.69 32.94 -5.95
N LEU A 33 -64.85 33.07 -7.27
CA LEU A 33 -65.87 32.35 -8.03
C LEU A 33 -65.67 30.83 -7.92
N LEU A 34 -64.45 30.34 -8.18
CA LEU A 34 -64.13 28.91 -8.08
C LEU A 34 -64.30 28.36 -6.66
N GLU A 35 -63.82 29.10 -5.66
CA GLU A 35 -63.94 28.76 -4.24
C GLU A 35 -65.40 28.68 -3.78
N THR A 36 -66.23 29.65 -4.17
CA THR A 36 -67.66 29.70 -3.80
C THR A 36 -68.41 28.43 -4.21
N PHE A 37 -67.99 27.82 -5.32
CA PHE A 37 -68.60 26.60 -5.85
C PHE A 37 -67.76 25.34 -5.59
N ASN A 38 -66.68 25.43 -4.80
CA ASN A 38 -65.76 24.33 -4.49
C ASN A 38 -65.21 23.63 -5.75
N ILE A 39 -64.88 24.41 -6.79
CA ILE A 39 -64.38 23.90 -8.08
C ILE A 39 -62.88 24.16 -8.19
N PHE A 40 -62.08 23.10 -8.21
CA PHE A 40 -60.70 23.21 -8.60
C PHE A 40 -60.53 23.14 -10.14
N ASN A 41 -59.77 24.08 -10.72
CA ASN A 41 -59.37 24.01 -12.12
C ASN A 41 -57.89 24.34 -12.31
N TYR A 42 -57.10 23.30 -12.61
CA TYR A 42 -55.65 23.40 -12.78
C TYR A 42 -55.22 24.50 -13.76
N SER A 43 -55.89 24.62 -14.91
CA SER A 43 -55.50 25.56 -15.96
C SER A 43 -55.69 27.02 -15.53
N ILE A 44 -56.73 27.30 -14.75
CA ILE A 44 -57.04 28.65 -14.27
C ILE A 44 -56.05 29.05 -13.17
N TYR A 45 -55.84 28.21 -12.16
CA TYR A 45 -54.88 28.51 -11.11
C TYR A 45 -53.46 28.65 -11.65
N ARG A 46 -53.04 27.76 -12.56
CA ARG A 46 -51.77 27.90 -13.26
C ARG A 46 -51.67 29.25 -14.00
N TYR A 47 -52.74 29.69 -14.66
CA TYR A 47 -52.77 30.99 -15.33
C TYR A 47 -52.61 32.16 -14.33
N ILE A 48 -53.33 32.12 -13.21
CA ILE A 48 -53.22 33.13 -12.13
C ILE A 48 -51.75 33.32 -11.73
N PHE A 49 -51.06 32.24 -11.37
CA PHE A 49 -49.71 32.33 -10.82
C PHE A 49 -48.61 32.60 -11.85
N ILE A 50 -48.83 32.27 -13.12
CA ILE A 50 -47.85 32.56 -14.19
C ILE A 50 -48.01 34.00 -14.71
N HIS A 51 -49.23 34.47 -14.87
CA HIS A 51 -49.50 35.73 -15.59
C HIS A 51 -49.81 36.92 -14.68
N HIS A 52 -50.11 36.69 -13.39
CA HIS A 52 -50.43 37.77 -12.47
C HIS A 52 -49.46 37.81 -11.30
N LYS A 53 -48.92 39.01 -11.03
CA LYS A 53 -48.14 39.29 -9.84
C LYS A 53 -49.07 39.64 -8.67
N LEU A 54 -49.53 38.62 -7.97
CA LEU A 54 -50.35 38.76 -6.76
C LEU A 54 -49.54 39.28 -5.59
N SER A 55 -50.14 40.00 -4.63
CA SER A 55 -49.52 40.32 -3.34
C SER A 55 -49.37 39.09 -2.43
N ILE A 56 -48.51 39.16 -1.40
CA ILE A 56 -48.29 38.05 -0.45
C ILE A 56 -49.61 37.56 0.16
N LYS A 57 -50.47 38.49 0.61
CA LYS A 57 -51.78 38.15 1.19
C LYS A 57 -52.70 37.41 0.20
N GLU A 58 -52.62 37.77 -1.08
CA GLU A 58 -53.41 37.13 -2.13
C GLU A 58 -52.86 35.74 -2.48
N TYR A 59 -51.54 35.57 -2.45
CA TYR A 59 -50.92 34.24 -2.56
C TYR A 59 -51.39 33.31 -1.44
N ASP A 60 -51.28 33.77 -0.18
CA ASP A 60 -51.64 32.96 0.99
C ASP A 60 -53.13 32.59 0.98
N LEU A 61 -54.00 33.54 0.64
CA LEU A 61 -55.44 33.31 0.54
C LEU A 61 -55.78 32.24 -0.51
N ILE A 62 -55.16 32.30 -1.70
CA ILE A 62 -55.41 31.30 -2.73
C ILE A 62 -54.82 29.94 -2.32
N LEU A 63 -53.63 29.93 -1.72
CA LEU A 63 -52.94 28.71 -1.27
C LEU A 63 -53.78 27.95 -0.23
N GLU A 64 -54.23 28.60 0.84
CA GLU A 64 -55.06 27.97 1.89
C GLU A 64 -56.34 27.33 1.31
N SER A 65 -56.91 27.94 0.28
CA SER A 65 -58.12 27.46 -0.38
C SER A 65 -57.87 26.21 -1.23
N ILE A 66 -56.73 26.14 -1.94
CA ILE A 66 -56.41 25.01 -2.83
C ILE A 66 -55.70 23.85 -2.14
N GLU A 67 -55.06 24.08 -0.99
CA GLU A 67 -54.35 23.03 -0.22
C GLU A 67 -55.24 21.85 0.16
N LYS A 68 -56.51 22.12 0.48
CA LYS A 68 -57.51 21.10 0.81
C LYS A 68 -57.73 20.08 -0.31
N HIS A 69 -57.43 20.44 -1.56
CA HIS A 69 -57.57 19.56 -2.72
C HIS A 69 -56.31 18.75 -3.05
N SER A 70 -55.21 18.94 -2.30
CA SER A 70 -53.92 18.32 -2.58
C SER A 70 -53.79 16.88 -2.10
N GLU A 71 -54.62 16.47 -1.14
CA GLU A 71 -54.58 15.13 -0.52
C GLU A 71 -54.98 14.01 -1.48
N GLU A 72 -55.79 14.32 -2.50
CA GLU A 72 -56.37 13.33 -3.42
C GLU A 72 -55.82 13.44 -4.85
N ASN A 73 -55.04 14.47 -5.17
CA ASN A 73 -54.63 14.74 -6.56
C ASN A 73 -53.18 15.25 -6.70
N ILE A 74 -52.34 14.40 -7.32
CA ILE A 74 -50.91 14.66 -7.58
C ILE A 74 -50.70 15.95 -8.39
N GLN A 75 -51.55 16.26 -9.37
CA GLN A 75 -51.38 17.45 -10.21
C GLN A 75 -51.61 18.74 -9.42
N ILE A 76 -52.51 18.69 -8.44
CA ILE A 76 -52.79 19.80 -7.52
C ILE A 76 -51.63 19.94 -6.55
N ALA A 77 -51.19 18.85 -5.96
CA ALA A 77 -50.05 18.83 -5.06
C ALA A 77 -48.78 19.39 -5.72
N ASP A 78 -48.50 19.01 -6.97
CA ASP A 78 -47.41 19.56 -7.79
C ASP A 78 -47.55 21.07 -8.05
N LEU A 79 -48.77 21.54 -8.31
CA LEU A 79 -49.04 22.96 -8.55
C LEU A 79 -48.75 23.76 -7.28
N ILE A 80 -49.20 23.30 -6.12
CA ILE A 80 -48.99 23.96 -4.83
C ILE A 80 -47.51 24.08 -4.50
N VAL A 81 -46.72 23.01 -4.67
CA VAL A 81 -45.26 23.08 -4.50
C VAL A 81 -44.66 24.15 -5.42
N SER A 82 -45.14 24.22 -6.66
CA SER A 82 -44.68 25.22 -7.62
C SER A 82 -45.00 26.65 -7.17
N ILE A 83 -46.20 26.85 -6.62
CA ILE A 83 -46.64 28.15 -6.11
C ILE A 83 -45.81 28.57 -4.91
N TYR A 84 -45.53 27.66 -3.97
CA TYR A 84 -44.65 27.94 -2.83
C TYR A 84 -43.25 28.37 -3.26
N ILE A 85 -42.63 27.63 -4.20
CA ILE A 85 -41.31 27.99 -4.75
C ILE A 85 -41.35 29.37 -5.41
N ILE A 86 -42.38 29.66 -6.20
CA ILE A 86 -42.56 30.95 -6.89
C ILE A 86 -42.76 32.09 -5.89
N LYS A 87 -43.61 31.89 -4.86
CA LYS A 87 -43.90 32.85 -3.80
C LYS A 87 -42.60 33.25 -3.09
N ASP A 88 -41.83 32.26 -2.65
CA ASP A 88 -40.58 32.50 -1.93
C ASP A 88 -39.51 33.13 -2.81
N TYR A 89 -39.47 32.78 -4.09
CA TYR A 89 -38.55 33.39 -5.06
C TYR A 89 -38.84 34.88 -5.25
N TYR A 90 -40.11 35.24 -5.46
CA TYR A 90 -40.49 36.63 -5.74
C TYR A 90 -40.39 37.54 -4.51
N TYR A 91 -40.70 37.02 -3.33
CA TYR A 91 -40.80 37.83 -2.11
C TYR A 91 -39.59 37.71 -1.18
N GLY A 92 -38.66 36.78 -1.45
CA GLY A 92 -37.47 36.59 -0.62
C GLY A 92 -37.81 36.28 0.84
N ILE A 93 -38.98 35.69 1.11
CA ILE A 93 -39.47 35.43 2.46
C ILE A 93 -38.62 34.31 3.05
N THR A 94 -37.68 34.63 3.94
CA THR A 94 -36.71 33.68 4.49
C THR A 94 -37.20 32.90 5.72
N SER A 95 -38.37 33.23 6.27
CA SER A 95 -38.86 32.70 7.56
C SER A 95 -40.21 31.97 7.51
N ASP A 96 -40.83 31.82 6.33
CA ASP A 96 -42.12 31.14 6.23
C ASP A 96 -41.96 29.62 6.43
N SER A 97 -42.63 29.09 7.45
CA SER A 97 -42.64 27.66 7.80
C SER A 97 -43.77 26.88 7.10
N SER A 98 -44.68 27.56 6.41
CA SER A 98 -45.82 26.94 5.73
C SER A 98 -45.37 25.94 4.66
N PHE A 99 -44.39 26.32 3.82
CA PHE A 99 -43.87 25.41 2.79
C PHE A 99 -43.19 24.18 3.40
N ILE A 100 -42.40 24.35 4.47
CA ILE A 100 -41.75 23.23 5.17
C ILE A 100 -42.79 22.30 5.79
N LYS A 101 -43.83 22.84 6.44
CA LYS A 101 -44.95 22.05 6.97
C LYS A 101 -45.64 21.26 5.84
N TYR A 102 -45.88 21.90 4.70
CA TYR A 102 -46.49 21.26 3.54
C TYR A 102 -45.61 20.13 2.97
N LEU A 103 -44.29 20.33 2.86
CA LEU A 103 -43.35 19.29 2.41
C LEU A 103 -43.32 18.08 3.37
N ASN A 104 -43.37 18.33 4.69
CA ASN A 104 -43.20 17.29 5.72
C ASN A 104 -44.46 16.46 6.02
N GLN A 105 -45.65 16.93 5.65
CA GLN A 105 -46.93 16.24 5.95
C GLN A 105 -47.24 15.02 5.05
N LYS A 106 -46.26 14.50 4.29
CA LYS A 106 -46.39 13.35 3.36
C LYS A 106 -47.50 13.51 2.33
N VAL A 107 -47.50 14.65 1.65
CA VAL A 107 -48.38 14.96 0.52
C VAL A 107 -47.97 14.15 -0.74
N LEU A 108 -48.94 13.82 -1.61
CA LEU A 108 -48.80 13.03 -2.86
C LEU A 108 -47.97 13.68 -4.00
N TYR A 109 -47.32 14.83 -3.78
CA TYR A 109 -46.61 15.54 -4.85
C TYR A 109 -45.39 14.78 -5.38
N ASN A 110 -45.01 15.06 -6.62
CA ASN A 110 -43.82 14.50 -7.24
C ASN A 110 -42.56 15.20 -6.72
N ARG A 111 -41.90 14.57 -5.74
CA ARG A 111 -40.67 15.08 -5.12
C ARG A 111 -39.50 15.27 -6.08
N THR A 112 -39.42 14.44 -7.13
CA THR A 112 -38.37 14.58 -8.16
C THR A 112 -38.57 15.88 -8.93
N LYS A 113 -39.81 16.17 -9.33
CA LYS A 113 -40.19 17.41 -10.02
C LYS A 113 -40.02 18.63 -9.12
N ALA A 114 -40.35 18.52 -7.84
CA ALA A 114 -40.11 19.56 -6.84
C ALA A 114 -38.62 19.90 -6.73
N MET A 115 -37.76 18.88 -6.60
CA MET A 115 -36.31 19.05 -6.57
C MET A 115 -35.81 19.73 -7.86
N THR A 116 -36.25 19.30 -9.04
CA THR A 116 -35.86 19.94 -10.31
C THR A 116 -36.25 21.42 -10.37
N LYS A 117 -37.43 21.80 -9.87
CA LYS A 117 -37.83 23.20 -9.81
C LYS A 117 -37.00 24.02 -8.83
N LEU A 118 -36.66 23.46 -7.67
CA LEU A 118 -35.79 24.15 -6.72
C LEU A 118 -34.40 24.44 -7.31
N VAL A 119 -33.87 23.52 -8.14
CA VAL A 119 -32.58 23.68 -8.83
C VAL A 119 -32.55 24.92 -9.74
N GLU A 120 -33.69 25.31 -10.32
CA GLU A 120 -33.82 26.54 -11.11
C GLU A 120 -33.60 27.81 -10.27
N HIS A 121 -33.68 27.70 -8.94
CA HIS A 121 -33.57 28.79 -7.98
C HIS A 121 -32.50 28.50 -6.91
N PRO A 122 -31.20 28.77 -7.15
CA PRO A 122 -30.09 28.34 -6.29
C PRO A 122 -30.21 28.74 -4.80
N LYS A 123 -30.76 29.92 -4.49
CA LYS A 123 -30.98 30.36 -3.11
C LYS A 123 -32.04 29.51 -2.38
N LEU A 124 -33.11 29.14 -3.09
CA LEU A 124 -34.19 28.31 -2.53
C LEU A 124 -33.79 26.84 -2.46
N PHE A 125 -33.00 26.38 -3.44
CA PHE A 125 -32.41 25.05 -3.43
C PHE A 125 -31.73 24.76 -2.09
N TRP A 126 -30.76 25.59 -1.68
CA TRP A 126 -30.03 25.36 -0.42
C TRP A 126 -30.92 25.37 0.82
N ARG A 127 -31.99 26.17 0.82
CA ARG A 127 -32.91 26.25 1.95
C ARG A 127 -33.75 24.97 2.13
N TYR A 128 -34.25 24.41 1.03
CA TYR A 128 -35.26 23.33 1.07
C TYR A 128 -34.71 21.94 0.76
N ILE A 129 -33.45 21.86 0.37
CA ILE A 129 -32.82 20.60 -0.02
C ILE A 129 -32.82 19.56 1.09
N LEU A 130 -32.57 19.98 2.33
CA LEU A 130 -32.52 19.09 3.49
C LEU A 130 -33.90 18.46 3.73
N GLU A 131 -34.97 19.25 3.69
CA GLU A 131 -36.34 18.77 3.86
C GLU A 131 -36.68 17.70 2.80
N LEU A 132 -36.33 17.93 1.53
CA LEU A 132 -36.58 16.95 0.47
C LEU A 132 -35.70 15.70 0.58
N LEU A 133 -34.44 15.82 1.03
CA LEU A 133 -33.53 14.69 1.19
C LEU A 133 -33.90 13.83 2.41
N LEU A 134 -34.42 14.43 3.49
CA LEU A 134 -34.91 13.71 4.67
C LEU A 134 -36.10 12.79 4.36
N LEU A 135 -36.82 13.02 3.26
CA LEU A 135 -37.89 12.14 2.79
C LEU A 135 -37.38 10.84 2.14
N CYS A 136 -36.06 10.68 2.00
CA CYS A 136 -35.40 9.40 1.75
C CYS A 136 -35.87 8.67 0.47
N GLU A 137 -35.94 9.38 -0.66
CA GLU A 137 -36.22 8.78 -1.96
C GLU A 137 -35.00 8.76 -2.89
N LEU A 138 -34.65 7.60 -3.43
CA LEU A 138 -33.48 7.44 -4.31
C LEU A 138 -33.56 8.33 -5.56
N LYS A 139 -34.75 8.50 -6.16
CA LYS A 139 -34.92 9.36 -7.36
C LYS A 139 -34.60 10.82 -7.06
N VAL A 140 -34.95 11.31 -5.86
CA VAL A 140 -34.65 12.67 -5.39
C VAL A 140 -33.14 12.84 -5.19
N VAL A 141 -32.48 11.85 -4.58
CA VAL A 141 -31.01 11.85 -4.40
C VAL A 141 -30.28 11.90 -5.74
N LYS A 142 -30.75 11.17 -6.75
CA LYS A 142 -30.17 11.20 -8.11
C LYS A 142 -30.24 12.58 -8.73
N VAL A 143 -31.37 13.27 -8.63
CA VAL A 143 -31.51 14.65 -9.12
C VAL A 143 -30.57 15.57 -8.36
N TYR A 144 -30.52 15.46 -7.03
CA TYR A 144 -29.59 16.22 -6.21
C TYR A 144 -28.13 16.05 -6.65
N CYS A 145 -27.64 14.82 -6.72
CA CYS A 145 -26.26 14.52 -7.11
C CYS A 145 -25.94 15.03 -8.53
N LYS A 146 -26.89 14.86 -9.48
CA LYS A 146 -26.75 15.41 -10.82
C LYS A 146 -26.60 16.93 -10.80
N THR A 147 -27.44 17.64 -10.04
CA THR A 147 -27.34 19.09 -9.89
C THR A 147 -25.99 19.52 -9.33
N ILE A 148 -25.52 18.86 -8.26
CA ILE A 148 -24.22 19.19 -7.67
C ILE A 148 -23.08 19.02 -8.67
N ARG A 149 -23.09 17.95 -9.47
CA ARG A 149 -22.10 17.77 -10.54
C ARG A 149 -22.13 18.92 -11.55
N THR A 150 -23.32 19.41 -11.90
CA THR A 150 -23.48 20.49 -12.89
C THR A 150 -23.04 21.85 -12.35
N LEU A 151 -23.34 22.13 -11.08
CA LEU A 151 -23.08 23.45 -10.51
C LEU A 151 -21.64 23.59 -9.98
N SER A 152 -20.87 22.50 -9.84
CA SER A 152 -19.50 22.47 -9.30
C SER A 152 -19.34 23.29 -8.01
N MET A 153 -20.36 23.32 -7.16
CA MET A 153 -20.39 24.17 -5.98
C MET A 153 -19.72 23.51 -4.79
N ASN A 154 -18.93 24.30 -4.05
CA ASN A 154 -18.48 23.94 -2.70
C ASN A 154 -19.69 23.91 -1.77
N ILE A 155 -19.95 22.76 -1.16
CA ILE A 155 -21.11 22.56 -0.30
C ILE A 155 -20.68 22.62 1.16
N VAL A 156 -21.35 23.46 1.94
CA VAL A 156 -21.03 23.70 3.35
C VAL A 156 -21.67 22.65 4.27
N GLU A 157 -22.77 22.01 3.87
CA GLU A 157 -23.61 21.16 4.75
C GLU A 157 -23.80 19.66 4.38
N PRO A 158 -23.01 18.97 3.51
CA PRO A 158 -23.31 17.57 3.14
C PRO A 158 -23.29 16.61 4.34
N GLN A 159 -22.47 16.93 5.35
CA GLN A 159 -22.10 15.99 6.39
C GLN A 159 -23.26 15.64 7.34
N LEU A 160 -24.20 16.57 7.58
CA LEU A 160 -25.25 16.41 8.58
C LEU A 160 -26.32 15.39 8.17
N PHE A 161 -26.60 15.25 6.87
CA PHE A 161 -27.69 14.39 6.39
C PHE A 161 -27.21 13.10 5.71
N ILE A 162 -25.97 13.03 5.20
CA ILE A 162 -25.49 11.86 4.45
C ILE A 162 -25.61 10.57 5.27
N SER A 163 -25.31 10.61 6.57
CA SER A 163 -25.45 9.46 7.45
C SER A 163 -26.90 8.95 7.56
N SER A 164 -27.85 9.87 7.76
CA SER A 164 -29.29 9.58 7.81
C SER A 164 -29.82 9.09 6.46
N LEU A 165 -29.38 9.72 5.37
CA LEU A 165 -29.76 9.37 4.01
C LEU A 165 -29.28 7.95 3.65
N ILE A 166 -28.04 7.60 3.98
CA ILE A 166 -27.51 6.24 3.73
C ILE A 166 -28.24 5.22 4.58
N LYS A 167 -28.60 5.56 5.84
CA LYS A 167 -29.36 4.66 6.72
C LYS A 167 -30.73 4.31 6.12
N ASN A 168 -31.44 5.30 5.58
CA ASN A 168 -32.80 5.12 5.08
C ASN A 168 -32.85 4.72 3.60
N VAL A 169 -31.85 5.10 2.80
CA VAL A 169 -31.71 4.79 1.37
C VAL A 169 -30.30 4.27 1.09
N PRO A 170 -29.97 3.01 1.39
CA PRO A 170 -28.60 2.50 1.25
C PRO A 170 -28.00 2.66 -0.16
N LYS A 171 -28.83 2.53 -1.20
CA LYS A 171 -28.40 2.71 -2.61
C LYS A 171 -27.96 4.14 -2.95
N SER A 172 -28.27 5.13 -2.11
CA SER A 172 -27.81 6.52 -2.29
C SER A 172 -26.28 6.63 -2.24
N ILE A 173 -25.61 5.69 -1.57
CA ILE A 173 -24.16 5.66 -1.40
C ILE A 173 -23.42 5.73 -2.74
N PHE A 174 -23.91 5.03 -3.77
CA PHE A 174 -23.29 5.00 -5.09
C PHE A 174 -23.42 6.34 -5.81
N GLU A 175 -24.52 7.06 -5.60
CA GLU A 175 -24.70 8.39 -6.21
C GLU A 175 -23.77 9.42 -5.58
N ILE A 176 -23.58 9.34 -4.26
CA ILE A 176 -22.68 10.24 -3.52
C ILE A 176 -21.22 9.96 -3.86
N LEU A 177 -20.79 8.69 -3.85
CA LEU A 177 -19.42 8.29 -4.20
C LEU A 177 -19.04 8.69 -5.64
N ASN A 178 -20.02 8.66 -6.56
CA ASN A 178 -19.81 9.07 -7.96
C ASN A 178 -19.98 10.59 -8.17
N THR A 179 -20.09 11.39 -7.12
CA THR A 179 -20.26 12.85 -7.22
C THR A 179 -19.07 13.55 -6.57
N PRO A 180 -18.04 13.95 -7.35
CA PRO A 180 -16.77 14.45 -6.81
C PRO A 180 -16.93 15.58 -5.79
N PRO A 181 -17.75 16.63 -6.02
CA PRO A 181 -17.91 17.70 -5.03
C PRO A 181 -18.47 17.22 -3.69
N LEU A 182 -19.30 16.18 -3.70
CA LEU A 182 -19.81 15.55 -2.46
C LEU A 182 -18.73 14.68 -1.84
N TYR A 183 -18.10 13.81 -2.62
CA TYR A 183 -17.05 12.92 -2.14
C TYR A 183 -15.91 13.71 -1.51
N ASP A 184 -15.43 14.77 -2.17
CA ASP A 184 -14.30 15.58 -1.73
C ASP A 184 -14.59 16.34 -0.44
N SER A 185 -15.85 16.70 -0.19
CA SER A 185 -16.29 17.36 1.05
C SER A 185 -16.33 16.44 2.29
N LEU A 186 -16.23 15.13 2.11
CA LEU A 186 -16.25 14.16 3.19
C LEU A 186 -14.89 14.07 3.90
N THR A 187 -14.93 13.86 5.21
CA THR A 187 -13.74 13.48 5.98
C THR A 187 -13.23 12.11 5.57
N ILE A 188 -11.95 11.81 5.83
CA ILE A 188 -11.34 10.51 5.52
C ILE A 188 -12.12 9.35 6.16
N LEU A 189 -12.57 9.52 7.41
CA LEU A 189 -13.39 8.52 8.11
C LEU A 189 -14.72 8.27 7.39
N GLN A 190 -15.40 9.33 6.96
CA GLN A 190 -16.66 9.20 6.24
C GLN A 190 -16.47 8.55 4.86
N LYS A 191 -15.42 8.94 4.12
CA LYS A 191 -15.06 8.30 2.85
C LYS A 191 -14.84 6.81 3.04
N PHE A 192 -14.04 6.43 4.03
CA PHE A 192 -13.77 5.03 4.38
C PHE A 192 -15.05 4.26 4.73
N ASP A 193 -15.85 4.76 5.68
CA ASP A 193 -17.09 4.10 6.11
C ASP A 193 -18.07 3.91 4.95
N MET A 194 -18.15 4.90 4.06
CA MET A 194 -19.00 4.83 2.88
C MET A 194 -18.50 3.78 1.88
N LEU A 195 -17.20 3.75 1.61
CA LEU A 195 -16.61 2.76 0.70
C LEU A 195 -16.79 1.33 1.23
N CYS A 196 -16.56 1.10 2.52
CA CYS A 196 -16.79 -0.20 3.15
C CYS A 196 -18.26 -0.65 3.03
N LYS A 197 -19.21 0.27 3.26
CA LYS A 197 -20.65 -0.03 3.07
C LYS A 197 -20.98 -0.29 1.60
N ALA A 198 -20.42 0.48 0.67
CA ALA A 198 -20.65 0.34 -0.75
C ALA A 198 -20.16 -1.03 -1.26
N ILE A 199 -18.97 -1.46 -0.83
CA ILE A 199 -18.41 -2.77 -1.17
C ILE A 199 -19.26 -3.91 -0.62
N LYS A 200 -19.76 -3.80 0.61
CA LYS A 200 -20.69 -4.80 1.18
C LYS A 200 -22.01 -4.88 0.42
N LEU A 201 -22.51 -3.75 -0.10
CA LEU A 201 -23.79 -3.68 -0.83
C LEU A 201 -23.66 -4.13 -2.29
N SER A 202 -22.63 -3.68 -2.99
CA SER A 202 -22.33 -3.99 -4.38
C SER A 202 -20.83 -3.80 -4.61
N PRO A 203 -20.04 -4.89 -4.57
CA PRO A 203 -18.62 -4.79 -4.79
C PRO A 203 -18.31 -4.27 -6.21
N ASN A 204 -17.31 -3.40 -6.33
CA ASN A 204 -16.91 -2.79 -7.60
C ASN A 204 -15.43 -2.42 -7.53
N LEU A 205 -14.68 -2.65 -8.61
CA LEU A 205 -13.27 -2.31 -8.73
C LEU A 205 -13.00 -0.82 -8.49
N SER A 206 -13.90 0.07 -8.94
CA SER A 206 -13.74 1.51 -8.70
C SER A 206 -13.69 1.86 -7.20
N HIS A 207 -14.45 1.15 -6.36
CA HIS A 207 -14.43 1.36 -4.91
C HIS A 207 -13.14 0.83 -4.27
N ILE A 208 -12.53 -0.21 -4.85
CA ILE A 208 -11.23 -0.74 -4.40
C ILE A 208 -10.11 0.26 -4.65
N ILE A 209 -10.08 0.83 -5.86
CA ILE A 209 -9.11 1.90 -6.22
C ILE A 209 -9.30 3.11 -5.30
N GLN A 210 -10.55 3.50 -5.01
CA GLN A 210 -10.82 4.60 -4.08
C GLN A 210 -10.35 4.28 -2.65
N LEU A 211 -10.51 3.04 -2.16
CA LEU A 211 -9.97 2.62 -0.86
C LEU A 211 -8.44 2.66 -0.83
N GLU A 212 -7.78 2.19 -1.88
CA GLU A 212 -6.32 2.21 -1.99
C GLU A 212 -5.78 3.64 -1.86
N SER A 213 -6.46 4.62 -2.47
CA SER A 213 -6.06 6.02 -2.34
C SER A 213 -6.14 6.59 -0.91
N LEU A 214 -6.91 5.96 -0.02
CA LEU A 214 -7.05 6.38 1.37
C LEU A 214 -6.09 5.67 2.32
N LEU A 215 -5.41 4.60 1.88
CA LEU A 215 -4.70 3.65 2.74
C LEU A 215 -3.78 4.30 3.79
N PHE A 216 -2.92 5.24 3.37
CA PHE A 216 -1.98 5.94 4.25
C PHE A 216 -2.63 6.94 5.22
N GLN A 217 -3.89 7.30 4.97
CA GLN A 217 -4.63 8.25 5.79
C GLN A 217 -5.50 7.52 6.84
N LEU A 218 -5.57 6.18 6.80
CA LEU A 218 -6.36 5.37 7.70
C LEU A 218 -5.67 5.17 9.05
N LYS A 219 -6.45 5.23 10.12
CA LYS A 219 -6.00 4.86 11.47
C LYS A 219 -5.91 3.33 11.62
N PRO A 220 -5.18 2.82 12.62
CA PRO A 220 -5.02 1.37 12.84
C PRO A 220 -6.35 0.59 12.93
N GLN A 221 -7.36 1.14 13.61
CA GLN A 221 -8.70 0.52 13.70
C GLN A 221 -9.42 0.43 12.34
N GLN A 222 -9.18 1.41 11.46
CA GLN A 222 -9.74 1.42 10.11
C GLN A 222 -9.01 0.42 9.21
N LEU A 223 -7.69 0.30 9.36
CA LEU A 223 -6.90 -0.73 8.68
C LEU A 223 -7.35 -2.14 9.09
N ASP A 224 -7.59 -2.39 10.38
CA ASP A 224 -8.12 -3.67 10.86
C ASP A 224 -9.52 -3.98 10.28
N CYS A 225 -10.40 -2.99 10.24
CA CYS A 225 -11.71 -3.14 9.59
C CYS A 225 -11.56 -3.45 8.08
N LEU A 226 -10.61 -2.80 7.40
CA LEU A 226 -10.32 -3.04 5.99
C LEU A 226 -9.79 -4.46 5.78
N THR A 227 -8.77 -4.87 6.50
CA THR A 227 -8.16 -6.20 6.36
C THR A 227 -9.17 -7.31 6.62
N GLN A 228 -10.07 -7.15 7.60
CA GLN A 228 -11.17 -8.08 7.84
C GLN A 228 -12.19 -8.11 6.70
N LEU A 229 -12.50 -6.96 6.10
CA LEU A 229 -13.45 -6.84 5.00
C LEU A 229 -12.96 -7.53 3.73
N ILE A 230 -11.68 -7.38 3.41
CA ILE A 230 -11.07 -7.87 2.16
C ILE A 230 -10.14 -9.07 2.39
N LYS A 231 -10.27 -9.76 3.54
CA LYS A 231 -9.46 -10.94 3.83
C LYS A 231 -9.72 -12.03 2.79
N PRO A 232 -8.68 -12.70 2.27
CA PRO A 232 -8.84 -13.85 1.39
C PRO A 232 -9.77 -14.89 2.03
N LYS A 233 -10.59 -15.56 1.21
CA LYS A 233 -11.60 -16.57 1.61
C LYS A 233 -12.85 -16.02 2.33
N THR A 234 -12.98 -14.71 2.50
CA THR A 234 -14.26 -14.12 2.92
C THR A 234 -15.26 -14.08 1.76
N LEU A 235 -16.55 -14.10 2.08
CA LEU A 235 -17.61 -13.98 1.06
C LEU A 235 -17.45 -12.70 0.23
N THR A 236 -17.12 -11.58 0.88
CA THR A 236 -16.87 -10.30 0.21
C THR A 236 -15.74 -10.41 -0.81
N PHE A 237 -14.61 -11.01 -0.42
CA PHE A 237 -13.48 -11.23 -1.31
C PHE A 237 -13.88 -12.09 -2.52
N SER A 238 -14.55 -13.23 -2.28
CA SER A 238 -15.02 -14.12 -3.34
C SER A 238 -15.99 -13.43 -4.29
N CYS A 239 -16.94 -12.64 -3.78
CA CYS A 239 -17.88 -11.88 -4.59
C CYS A 239 -17.17 -10.84 -5.47
N ILE A 240 -16.16 -10.12 -4.95
CA ILE A 240 -15.36 -9.17 -5.76
C ILE A 240 -14.61 -9.91 -6.87
N CYS A 241 -14.00 -11.05 -6.54
CA CYS A 241 -13.23 -11.85 -7.50
C CYS A 241 -14.10 -12.39 -8.64
N MET A 242 -15.39 -12.65 -8.40
CA MET A 242 -16.32 -13.12 -9.44
C MET A 242 -16.72 -12.04 -10.45
N ILE A 243 -16.54 -10.75 -10.12
CA ILE A 243 -16.94 -9.64 -10.99
C ILE A 243 -15.92 -9.42 -12.11
N ASN A 244 -14.64 -9.65 -11.83
CA ASN A 244 -13.56 -9.48 -12.79
C ASN A 244 -12.38 -10.40 -12.41
N ASP A 245 -11.91 -11.18 -13.36
CA ASP A 245 -10.79 -12.13 -13.19
C ASP A 245 -9.50 -11.48 -12.68
N TYR A 246 -9.29 -10.19 -12.97
CA TYR A 246 -8.12 -9.41 -12.51
C TYR A 246 -8.32 -8.76 -11.14
N ALA A 247 -9.58 -8.53 -10.71
CA ALA A 247 -9.86 -7.84 -9.45
C ALA A 247 -9.35 -8.61 -8.22
N LYS A 248 -9.17 -9.93 -8.33
CA LYS A 248 -8.60 -10.76 -7.27
C LYS A 248 -7.15 -10.39 -6.94
N TYR A 249 -6.36 -9.96 -7.92
CA TYR A 249 -4.97 -9.55 -7.72
C TYR A 249 -4.91 -8.16 -7.09
N ASP A 250 -5.68 -7.21 -7.61
CA ASP A 250 -5.74 -5.86 -7.05
C ASP A 250 -6.28 -5.86 -5.60
N LEU A 251 -7.25 -6.72 -5.31
CA LEU A 251 -7.80 -6.86 -3.96
C LEU A 251 -6.81 -7.52 -3.00
N TYR A 252 -6.06 -8.52 -3.46
CA TYR A 252 -5.02 -9.16 -2.65
C TYR A 252 -3.86 -8.22 -2.38
N ASP A 253 -3.44 -7.44 -3.38
CA ASP A 253 -2.43 -6.38 -3.23
C ASP A 253 -2.87 -5.31 -2.21
N LEU A 254 -4.14 -4.85 -2.27
CA LEU A 254 -4.71 -3.96 -1.27
C LEU A 254 -4.69 -4.58 0.14
N TYR A 255 -5.03 -5.87 0.27
CA TYR A 255 -4.98 -6.60 1.53
C TYR A 255 -3.55 -6.64 2.10
N VAL A 256 -2.55 -6.99 1.28
CA VAL A 256 -1.14 -7.04 1.69
C VAL A 256 -0.68 -5.66 2.18
N LYS A 257 -0.94 -4.60 1.39
CA LYS A 257 -0.58 -3.22 1.76
C LYS A 257 -1.21 -2.79 3.08
N ALA A 258 -2.50 -3.13 3.30
CA ALA A 258 -3.19 -2.81 4.54
C ALA A 258 -2.60 -3.55 5.75
N VAL A 259 -2.28 -4.85 5.61
CA VAL A 259 -1.62 -5.63 6.67
C VAL A 259 -0.23 -5.09 6.98
N LEU A 260 0.56 -4.73 5.95
CA LEU A 260 1.89 -4.15 6.14
C LEU A 260 1.83 -2.84 6.93
N LEU A 261 0.91 -1.92 6.58
CA LEU A 261 0.74 -0.67 7.33
C LEU A 261 0.23 -0.88 8.77
N GLN A 262 -0.52 -1.95 9.01
CA GLN A 262 -1.02 -2.29 10.34
C GLN A 262 0.10 -2.86 11.23
N GLU A 263 0.89 -3.79 10.69
CA GLU A 263 1.80 -4.62 11.49
C GLU A 263 3.22 -4.04 11.58
N LEU A 264 3.77 -3.48 10.48
CA LEU A 264 5.17 -3.00 10.45
C LEU A 264 5.50 -1.99 11.54
N PRO A 265 4.65 -0.99 11.86
CA PRO A 265 4.94 -0.06 12.95
C PRO A 265 5.06 -0.73 14.33
N LEU A 266 4.44 -1.89 14.52
CA LEU A 266 4.42 -2.63 15.79
C LEU A 266 5.62 -3.56 15.96
N ILE A 267 6.21 -4.01 14.85
CA ILE A 267 7.33 -4.97 14.83
C ILE A 267 8.64 -4.35 14.30
N SER A 268 8.70 -3.03 14.20
CA SER A 268 9.86 -2.29 13.70
C SER A 268 11.14 -2.72 14.44
N GLY A 269 12.20 -3.00 13.68
CA GLY A 269 13.49 -3.49 14.19
C GLY A 269 13.54 -5.00 14.51
N ASP A 270 12.41 -5.69 14.61
CA ASP A 270 12.36 -7.14 14.84
C ASP A 270 12.33 -7.91 13.50
N VAL A 271 13.52 -8.11 12.94
CA VAL A 271 13.73 -8.80 11.66
C VAL A 271 13.02 -10.16 11.58
N ASP A 272 13.05 -10.96 12.64
CA ASP A 272 12.46 -12.30 12.62
C ASP A 272 10.94 -12.23 12.49
N LYS A 273 10.30 -11.29 13.18
CA LYS A 273 8.86 -11.03 13.03
C LYS A 273 8.52 -10.49 11.64
N ILE A 274 9.33 -9.61 11.07
CA ILE A 274 9.12 -9.08 9.70
C ILE A 274 9.22 -10.22 8.67
N ILE A 275 10.21 -11.10 8.81
CA ILE A 275 10.34 -12.30 7.96
C ILE A 275 9.10 -13.18 8.09
N ALA A 276 8.63 -13.42 9.31
CA ALA A 276 7.44 -14.24 9.56
C ALA A 276 6.17 -13.60 8.93
N LEU A 277 6.02 -12.28 9.03
CA LEU A 277 4.93 -11.54 8.41
C LEU A 277 4.95 -11.69 6.88
N ILE A 278 6.08 -11.44 6.24
CA ILE A 278 6.19 -11.52 4.77
C ILE A 278 5.96 -12.95 4.27
N LYS A 279 6.50 -13.96 4.97
CA LYS A 279 6.19 -15.37 4.68
C LYS A 279 4.72 -15.72 4.86
N GLY A 280 4.00 -15.01 5.73
CA GLY A 280 2.57 -15.18 5.93
C GLY A 280 1.71 -14.83 4.71
N PHE A 281 2.26 -14.11 3.73
CA PHE A 281 1.58 -13.79 2.47
C PHE A 281 1.69 -14.89 1.40
N ASP A 282 2.19 -16.09 1.74
CA ASP A 282 2.31 -17.25 0.84
C ASP A 282 0.96 -17.63 0.21
N ASN A 283 0.69 -17.04 -0.95
CA ASN A 283 -0.54 -17.13 -1.69
C ASN A 283 -0.25 -16.95 -3.19
N PRO A 284 -0.86 -17.73 -4.09
CA PRO A 284 -0.66 -17.57 -5.54
C PRO A 284 -1.03 -16.18 -6.10
N LEU A 285 -1.80 -15.39 -5.35
CA LEU A 285 -2.18 -14.02 -5.73
C LEU A 285 -1.14 -12.96 -5.32
N PHE A 286 -0.12 -13.33 -4.55
CA PHE A 286 0.91 -12.41 -4.10
C PHE A 286 1.75 -11.91 -5.28
N ASP A 287 1.85 -10.59 -5.42
CA ASP A 287 2.68 -9.92 -6.43
C ASP A 287 3.91 -9.33 -5.76
N PHE A 288 5.06 -9.95 -6.00
CA PHE A 288 6.36 -9.50 -5.52
C PHE A 288 6.67 -8.08 -5.98
N SER A 289 6.47 -7.77 -7.26
CA SER A 289 6.90 -6.50 -7.86
C SER A 289 6.09 -5.33 -7.29
N ARG A 290 4.78 -5.48 -7.16
CA ARG A 290 3.90 -4.45 -6.57
C ARG A 290 4.22 -4.21 -5.09
N THR A 291 4.42 -5.28 -4.33
CA THR A 291 4.75 -5.20 -2.91
C THR A 291 6.10 -4.54 -2.69
N TYR A 292 7.11 -4.92 -3.48
CA TYR A 292 8.45 -4.32 -3.44
C TYR A 292 8.40 -2.82 -3.74
N GLN A 293 7.72 -2.43 -4.83
CA GLN A 293 7.58 -1.02 -5.21
C GLN A 293 6.87 -0.21 -4.12
N PHE A 294 5.84 -0.79 -3.50
CA PHE A 294 5.14 -0.16 -2.37
C PHE A 294 6.08 0.08 -1.19
N LEU A 295 6.84 -0.93 -0.76
CA LEU A 295 7.76 -0.81 0.37
C LEU A 295 8.86 0.22 0.08
N GLU A 296 9.43 0.20 -1.12
CA GLU A 296 10.50 1.11 -1.54
C GLU A 296 10.03 2.57 -1.59
N LEU A 297 8.89 2.84 -2.24
CA LEU A 297 8.33 4.20 -2.35
C LEU A 297 8.00 4.82 -0.98
N ASN A 298 7.76 3.98 0.03
CA ASN A 298 7.42 4.41 1.39
C ASN A 298 8.59 4.31 2.38
N ASN A 299 9.83 4.13 1.89
CA ASN A 299 11.05 4.06 2.70
C ASN A 299 11.08 2.93 3.75
N PHE A 300 10.37 1.83 3.52
CA PHE A 300 10.50 0.59 4.31
C PHE A 300 11.73 -0.20 3.84
N ILE A 301 12.93 0.32 4.15
CA ILE A 301 14.21 -0.16 3.60
C ILE A 301 14.46 -1.63 3.99
N LEU A 302 14.33 -1.95 5.28
CA LEU A 302 14.65 -3.28 5.81
C LEU A 302 13.66 -4.33 5.28
N GLU A 303 12.39 -3.98 5.22
CA GLU A 303 11.31 -4.81 4.70
C GLU A 303 11.48 -5.10 3.20
N SER A 304 11.85 -4.07 2.41
CA SER A 304 12.18 -4.21 0.99
C SER A 304 13.33 -5.21 0.79
N ALA A 305 14.36 -5.10 1.63
CA ALA A 305 15.51 -5.99 1.58
C ALA A 305 15.18 -7.43 2.02
N ILE A 306 14.33 -7.60 3.05
CA ILE A 306 13.84 -8.91 3.48
C ILE A 306 13.05 -9.57 2.35
N LEU A 307 12.22 -8.82 1.63
CA LEU A 307 11.47 -9.34 0.49
C LEU A 307 12.43 -9.85 -0.60
N LEU A 308 13.44 -9.07 -1.00
CA LEU A 308 14.47 -9.51 -1.95
C LEU A 308 15.21 -10.78 -1.47
N TYR A 309 15.59 -10.81 -0.19
CA TYR A 309 16.30 -11.92 0.44
C TYR A 309 15.48 -13.22 0.40
N LEU A 310 14.18 -13.16 0.72
CA LEU A 310 13.30 -14.33 0.71
C LEU A 310 13.12 -14.93 -0.68
N TYR A 311 13.23 -14.11 -1.72
CA TYR A 311 13.20 -14.54 -3.12
C TYR A 311 14.59 -14.85 -3.70
N LYS A 312 15.59 -15.02 -2.84
CA LYS A 312 16.98 -15.39 -3.20
C LYS A 312 17.69 -14.39 -4.11
N GLN A 313 17.25 -13.13 -4.14
CA GLN A 313 17.91 -12.06 -4.90
C GLN A 313 19.06 -11.43 -4.10
N TYR A 314 19.99 -12.27 -3.62
CA TYR A 314 20.98 -11.91 -2.61
C TYR A 314 21.92 -10.77 -3.01
N GLU A 315 22.39 -10.78 -4.25
CA GLU A 315 23.24 -9.71 -4.79
C GLU A 315 22.50 -8.37 -4.79
N THR A 316 21.28 -8.34 -5.33
CA THR A 316 20.42 -7.16 -5.36
C THR A 316 20.07 -6.66 -3.95
N THR A 317 19.84 -7.56 -2.99
CA THR A 317 19.63 -7.18 -1.58
C THR A 317 20.84 -6.43 -1.02
N LEU A 318 22.06 -6.94 -1.26
CA LEU A 318 23.30 -6.32 -0.78
C LEU A 318 23.53 -4.95 -1.41
N GLU A 319 23.39 -4.84 -2.74
CA GLU A 319 23.53 -3.55 -3.44
C GLU A 319 22.52 -2.52 -2.93
N TYR A 320 21.25 -2.92 -2.81
CA TYR A 320 20.18 -2.06 -2.31
C TYR A 320 20.49 -1.53 -0.91
N LEU A 321 20.85 -2.42 0.01
CA LEU A 321 21.15 -2.04 1.39
C LEU A 321 22.39 -1.17 1.49
N PHE A 322 23.47 -1.50 0.79
CA PHE A 322 24.70 -0.69 0.81
C PHE A 322 24.50 0.71 0.26
N ASN A 323 23.71 0.86 -0.82
CA ASN A 323 23.34 2.17 -1.36
C ASN A 323 22.53 3.01 -0.36
N LYS A 324 21.75 2.37 0.52
CA LYS A 324 20.94 3.05 1.55
C LYS A 324 21.71 3.26 2.86
N LEU A 325 22.79 2.52 3.09
CA LEU A 325 23.54 2.47 4.36
C LEU A 325 24.17 3.81 4.74
N GLU A 326 24.59 4.62 3.77
CA GLU A 326 25.20 5.93 4.01
C GLU A 326 24.18 7.00 4.45
N ASN A 327 22.91 6.86 4.04
CA ASN A 327 21.89 7.89 4.18
C ASN A 327 20.71 7.48 5.09
N SER A 328 20.73 6.26 5.64
CA SER A 328 19.63 5.73 6.45
C SER A 328 19.77 6.11 7.94
N PRO A 329 18.69 6.56 8.60
CA PRO A 329 18.69 6.76 10.05
C PRO A 329 18.84 5.45 10.84
N ASN A 330 18.47 4.31 10.27
CA ASN A 330 18.49 2.99 10.92
C ASN A 330 19.70 2.15 10.45
N LYS A 331 20.88 2.78 10.41
CA LYS A 331 22.11 2.17 9.87
C LYS A 331 22.52 0.89 10.62
N GLU A 332 22.40 0.88 11.94
CA GLU A 332 22.79 -0.26 12.77
C GLU A 332 21.90 -1.48 12.50
N ASP A 333 20.58 -1.29 12.37
CA ASP A 333 19.64 -2.38 12.04
C ASP A 333 19.93 -2.98 10.66
N ILE A 334 20.25 -2.13 9.68
CA ILE A 334 20.65 -2.56 8.34
C ILE A 334 21.93 -3.39 8.39
N GLU A 335 22.94 -2.93 9.12
CA GLU A 335 24.21 -3.66 9.27
C GLU A 335 24.01 -5.01 9.98
N ILE A 336 23.20 -5.05 11.04
CA ILE A 336 22.85 -6.29 11.75
C ILE A 336 22.13 -7.26 10.79
N PHE A 337 21.21 -6.76 9.97
CA PHE A 337 20.52 -7.58 8.98
C PHE A 337 21.49 -8.19 7.97
N ILE A 338 22.38 -7.37 7.40
CA ILE A 338 23.41 -7.82 6.44
C ILE A 338 24.28 -8.91 7.07
N LEU A 339 24.78 -8.70 8.29
CA LEU A 339 25.67 -9.66 8.93
C LEU A 339 24.96 -10.95 9.34
N LYS A 340 23.86 -10.83 10.09
CA LYS A 340 23.22 -11.97 10.75
C LYS A 340 22.38 -12.82 9.78
N TYR A 341 21.76 -12.19 8.78
CA TYR A 341 20.82 -12.87 7.89
C TYR A 341 21.34 -13.05 6.47
N ILE A 342 22.08 -12.08 5.94
CA ILE A 342 22.64 -12.21 4.59
C ILE A 342 23.94 -13.03 4.69
N ILE A 343 24.99 -12.49 5.30
CA ILE A 343 26.29 -13.15 5.37
C ILE A 343 26.23 -14.43 6.20
N GLY A 344 25.60 -14.37 7.38
CA GLY A 344 25.53 -15.51 8.31
C GLY A 344 24.63 -16.67 7.88
N LYS A 345 23.77 -16.51 6.86
CA LYS A 345 22.84 -17.57 6.42
C LYS A 345 22.88 -17.91 4.94
N ILE A 346 23.47 -17.08 4.07
CA ILE A 346 23.63 -17.41 2.65
C ILE A 346 24.64 -18.57 2.51
N PRO A 347 24.41 -19.52 1.58
CA PRO A 347 25.41 -20.53 1.26
C PRO A 347 26.74 -19.90 0.86
N GLU A 348 27.85 -20.36 1.44
CA GLU A 348 29.18 -19.77 1.22
C GLU A 348 29.55 -19.66 -0.28
N ASN A 349 29.15 -20.65 -1.09
CA ASN A 349 29.38 -20.63 -2.55
C ASN A 349 28.67 -19.46 -3.25
N ASP A 350 27.44 -19.13 -2.85
CA ASP A 350 26.67 -18.03 -3.45
C ASP A 350 27.31 -16.69 -3.08
N LEU A 351 27.71 -16.53 -1.81
CA LEU A 351 28.38 -15.33 -1.34
C LEU A 351 29.75 -15.12 -2.01
N LEU A 352 30.54 -16.18 -2.19
CA LEU A 352 31.80 -16.13 -2.94
C LEU A 352 31.59 -15.75 -4.41
N SER A 353 30.53 -16.26 -5.04
CA SER A 353 30.16 -15.90 -6.40
C SER A 353 29.86 -14.41 -6.53
N ILE A 354 29.04 -13.87 -5.62
CA ILE A 354 28.70 -12.44 -5.56
C ILE A 354 29.98 -11.59 -5.38
N ILE A 355 30.83 -11.95 -4.42
CA ILE A 355 32.08 -11.22 -4.13
C ILE A 355 33.03 -11.19 -5.34
N ASN A 356 33.06 -12.26 -6.13
CA ASN A 356 33.92 -12.36 -7.31
C ASN A 356 33.40 -11.57 -8.51
N ASN A 357 32.08 -11.44 -8.61
CA ASN A 357 31.44 -10.81 -9.76
C ASN A 357 31.12 -9.32 -9.50
N ASN A 358 31.03 -8.89 -8.24
CA ASN A 358 30.60 -7.56 -7.86
C ASN A 358 31.65 -6.80 -7.04
N ASN A 359 32.43 -5.96 -7.72
CA ASN A 359 33.49 -5.15 -7.11
C ASN A 359 32.97 -4.15 -6.08
N TYR A 360 31.75 -3.62 -6.26
CA TYR A 360 31.17 -2.67 -5.33
C TYR A 360 30.86 -3.35 -3.98
N ILE A 361 30.11 -4.45 -4.00
CA ILE A 361 29.80 -5.25 -2.80
C ILE A 361 31.08 -5.67 -2.08
N ASN A 362 32.06 -6.20 -2.82
CA ASN A 362 33.36 -6.59 -2.27
C ASN A 362 34.05 -5.43 -1.54
N SER A 363 34.09 -4.24 -2.15
CA SER A 363 34.74 -3.07 -1.55
C SER A 363 34.05 -2.61 -0.25
N VAL A 364 32.72 -2.64 -0.20
CA VAL A 364 31.93 -2.24 0.97
C VAL A 364 32.07 -3.26 2.10
N LEU A 365 31.99 -4.56 1.79
CA LEU A 365 32.21 -5.63 2.78
C LEU A 365 33.60 -5.55 3.40
N LEU A 366 34.64 -5.35 2.58
CA LEU A 366 35.99 -5.17 3.07
C LEU A 366 36.12 -3.94 3.97
N ASN A 367 35.51 -2.81 3.59
CA ASN A 367 35.51 -1.60 4.41
C ASN A 367 34.78 -1.82 5.74
N LEU A 368 33.69 -2.57 5.78
CA LEU A 368 32.99 -2.93 7.02
C LEU A 368 33.89 -3.77 7.94
N ILE A 369 34.55 -4.79 7.40
CA ILE A 369 35.50 -5.63 8.15
C ILE A 369 36.65 -4.79 8.73
N LEU A 370 37.23 -3.88 7.94
CA LEU A 370 38.38 -3.07 8.34
C LEU A 370 38.07 -2.01 9.40
N ASN A 371 36.84 -1.48 9.37
CA ASN A 371 36.42 -0.39 10.24
C ASN A 371 35.70 -0.90 11.49
N LYS A 372 35.13 -2.11 11.48
CA LYS A 372 34.35 -2.66 12.58
C LYS A 372 34.78 -4.09 12.92
N ASN A 373 35.72 -4.23 13.85
CA ASN A 373 36.32 -5.53 14.23
C ASN A 373 35.29 -6.59 14.68
N GLU A 374 34.16 -6.18 15.26
CA GLU A 374 33.08 -7.08 15.69
C GLU A 374 32.46 -7.87 14.52
N PHE A 375 32.57 -7.34 13.30
CA PHE A 375 31.96 -7.88 12.09
C PHE A 375 32.72 -9.11 11.57
N VAL A 376 34.01 -9.25 11.90
CA VAL A 376 34.88 -10.35 11.47
C VAL A 376 34.29 -11.71 11.86
N SER A 377 33.63 -11.78 13.02
CA SER A 377 33.05 -13.01 13.57
C SER A 377 31.94 -13.64 12.70
N TYR A 378 31.35 -12.87 11.78
CA TYR A 378 30.30 -13.33 10.88
C TYR A 378 30.83 -13.93 9.57
N PHE A 379 32.12 -13.74 9.26
CA PHE A 379 32.70 -14.20 8.00
C PHE A 379 33.53 -15.47 8.20
N THR A 380 33.43 -16.40 7.24
CA THR A 380 34.34 -17.53 7.18
C THR A 380 35.74 -17.07 6.76
N PRO A 381 36.81 -17.79 7.17
CA PRO A 381 38.17 -17.48 6.71
C PRO A 381 38.31 -17.47 5.18
N THR A 382 37.54 -18.31 4.47
CA THR A 382 37.52 -18.37 3.00
C THR A 382 37.03 -17.06 2.40
N ILE A 383 35.92 -16.52 2.93
CA ILE A 383 35.34 -15.27 2.43
C ILE A 383 36.29 -14.10 2.69
N ILE A 384 36.89 -14.03 3.89
CA ILE A 384 37.87 -12.99 4.22
C ILE A 384 39.05 -13.03 3.24
N THR A 385 39.61 -14.22 3.00
CA THR A 385 40.73 -14.41 2.05
C THR A 385 40.33 -13.96 0.64
N GLN A 386 39.10 -14.23 0.22
CA GLN A 386 38.63 -13.84 -1.12
C GLN A 386 38.45 -12.33 -1.26
N LEU A 387 37.88 -11.67 -0.26
CA LEU A 387 37.76 -10.20 -0.21
C LEU A 387 39.15 -9.54 -0.31
N GLU A 388 40.13 -10.07 0.41
CA GLU A 388 41.53 -9.62 0.35
C GLU A 388 42.16 -9.82 -1.03
N LEU A 389 42.02 -11.02 -1.62
CA LEU A 389 42.56 -11.31 -2.95
C LEU A 389 41.97 -10.39 -4.01
N ASN A 390 40.66 -10.15 -3.97
CA ASN A 390 40.01 -9.25 -4.93
C ASN A 390 40.43 -7.80 -4.71
N TYR A 391 40.64 -7.34 -3.46
CA TYR A 391 41.22 -6.02 -3.18
C TYR A 391 42.65 -5.86 -3.72
N ILE A 392 43.49 -6.88 -3.55
CA ILE A 392 44.87 -6.87 -4.06
C ILE A 392 44.88 -6.82 -5.59
N ARG A 393 43.93 -7.52 -6.24
CA ARG A 393 43.79 -7.53 -7.70
C ARG A 393 43.31 -6.19 -8.26
N THR A 394 42.40 -5.50 -7.57
CA THR A 394 41.82 -4.22 -8.03
C THR A 394 42.71 -3.01 -7.70
N THR A 395 43.45 -3.03 -6.60
CA THR A 395 44.38 -1.95 -6.21
C THR A 395 45.79 -2.17 -6.79
N SER A 396 45.93 -1.96 -8.09
CA SER A 396 47.23 -2.07 -8.79
C SER A 396 48.17 -0.89 -8.56
N SER A 397 47.76 0.21 -7.92
CA SER A 397 48.70 1.30 -7.58
C SER A 397 48.19 2.23 -6.48
N LYS A 398 49.03 2.43 -5.45
CA LYS A 398 49.04 3.53 -4.45
C LYS A 398 47.98 3.51 -3.33
N LEU A 399 48.33 2.97 -2.15
CA LEU A 399 48.00 3.59 -0.86
C LEU A 399 48.89 3.03 0.29
N PRO A 400 49.34 3.85 1.27
CA PRO A 400 50.23 3.42 2.37
C PRO A 400 49.55 2.58 3.47
N ASN A 401 48.25 2.32 3.37
CA ASN A 401 47.44 1.66 4.41
C ASN A 401 47.34 0.13 4.26
N LYS A 402 48.00 -0.46 3.25
CA LYS A 402 47.96 -1.90 2.95
C LYS A 402 48.42 -2.76 4.14
N GLN A 403 49.45 -2.31 4.85
CA GLN A 403 50.10 -3.05 5.93
C GLN A 403 49.32 -2.99 7.25
N LYS A 404 48.74 -1.83 7.60
CA LYS A 404 47.89 -1.64 8.79
C LYS A 404 46.54 -2.38 8.69
N CYS A 405 45.99 -2.51 7.48
CA CYS A 405 44.78 -3.30 7.23
C CYS A 405 45.02 -4.80 7.41
N LEU A 406 46.10 -5.31 6.80
CA LEU A 406 46.56 -6.69 6.97
C LEU A 406 46.84 -7.02 8.44
N GLU A 407 47.51 -6.14 9.18
CA GLU A 407 47.78 -6.33 10.60
C GLU A 407 46.50 -6.41 11.46
N LYS A 408 45.47 -5.60 11.17
CA LYS A 408 44.20 -5.62 11.90
C LYS A 408 43.35 -6.87 11.63
N ILE A 409 43.32 -7.35 10.38
CA ILE A 409 42.58 -8.57 10.01
C ILE A 409 43.32 -9.81 10.52
N ILE A 410 44.66 -9.85 10.43
CA ILE A 410 45.46 -10.94 10.98
C ILE A 410 45.21 -11.09 12.49
N LEU A 411 45.01 -10.01 13.24
CA LEU A 411 44.73 -10.06 14.68
C LEU A 411 43.33 -10.59 15.05
N SER A 412 42.36 -10.62 14.13
CA SER A 412 40.96 -10.97 14.41
C SER A 412 40.52 -12.37 13.96
N VAL A 413 41.37 -13.11 13.24
CA VAL A 413 41.11 -14.49 12.84
C VAL A 413 41.94 -15.44 13.70
N ASP A 414 41.29 -16.47 14.27
CA ASP A 414 41.89 -17.47 15.15
C ASP A 414 43.16 -18.08 14.51
N GLY A 415 44.16 -18.43 15.33
CA GLY A 415 45.58 -18.58 14.94
C GLY A 415 45.89 -19.64 13.86
N THR A 416 44.90 -20.43 13.44
CA THR A 416 44.94 -21.36 12.30
C THR A 416 44.79 -20.67 10.93
N ALA A 417 44.04 -19.56 10.84
CA ALA A 417 43.85 -18.82 9.59
C ALA A 417 44.99 -17.84 9.29
N GLN A 418 45.70 -17.36 10.32
CA GLN A 418 46.85 -16.46 10.18
C GLN A 418 47.99 -17.02 9.30
N ARG A 419 48.03 -18.34 9.06
CA ARG A 419 49.06 -18.98 8.21
C ARG A 419 48.73 -19.03 6.72
N LEU A 420 47.48 -18.78 6.32
CA LEU A 420 47.07 -18.81 4.91
C LEU A 420 47.31 -17.49 4.17
N ILE A 421 47.36 -16.36 4.90
CA ILE A 421 47.36 -15.01 4.32
C ILE A 421 48.75 -14.58 3.80
N THR A 422 49.83 -15.30 4.14
CA THR A 422 51.20 -14.92 3.70
C THR A 422 51.66 -15.54 2.38
N THR A 423 50.82 -16.33 1.71
CA THR A 423 51.19 -17.02 0.45
C THR A 423 50.25 -16.67 -0.69
N ALA A 424 50.32 -15.44 -1.19
CA ALA A 424 49.82 -15.10 -2.52
C ALA A 424 50.66 -13.98 -3.17
N LYS A 425 51.86 -14.33 -3.64
CA LYS A 425 52.38 -13.81 -4.91
C LYS A 425 52.43 -14.99 -5.89
N VAL A 426 51.78 -14.78 -7.03
CA VAL A 426 51.52 -15.67 -8.19
C VAL A 426 52.79 -16.38 -8.71
N PRO A 427 52.73 -17.43 -9.57
CA PRO A 427 51.99 -18.69 -9.54
C PRO A 427 52.98 -19.87 -9.47
N SER A 428 53.07 -20.61 -8.36
CA SER A 428 53.65 -21.96 -8.38
C SER A 428 53.39 -22.62 -7.02
N GLU A 429 52.81 -23.80 -7.09
CA GLU A 429 53.22 -24.95 -6.29
C GLU A 429 52.94 -24.95 -4.78
N ILE A 430 52.06 -25.90 -4.44
CA ILE A 430 52.27 -26.89 -3.36
C ILE A 430 52.23 -26.33 -1.93
N ILE A 431 51.05 -26.46 -1.32
CA ILE A 431 50.81 -26.32 0.13
C ILE A 431 51.41 -27.53 0.84
N ILE A 432 52.34 -27.34 1.80
CA ILE A 432 52.80 -28.44 2.69
C ILE A 432 52.93 -27.97 4.15
N PHE A 433 52.26 -28.70 5.04
CA PHE A 433 52.21 -28.52 6.50
C PHE A 433 53.30 -29.34 7.22
N CYS A 434 53.84 -28.86 8.35
CA CYS A 434 54.65 -29.67 9.29
C CYS A 434 54.44 -29.20 10.75
N PRO A 435 53.98 -30.08 11.66
CA PRO A 435 53.61 -29.70 13.03
C PRO A 435 54.80 -29.41 13.97
N LYS A 436 56.04 -29.75 13.61
CA LYS A 436 57.23 -29.57 14.49
C LYS A 436 58.18 -28.43 14.09
N LYS A 437 57.79 -27.54 13.16
CA LYS A 437 58.51 -26.29 12.79
C LYS A 437 59.97 -26.45 12.30
N HIS A 438 60.40 -27.60 11.78
CA HIS A 438 61.74 -27.73 11.19
C HIS A 438 61.79 -27.16 9.75
N LYS A 439 62.83 -26.38 9.43
CA LYS A 439 63.15 -25.93 8.07
C LYS A 439 64.62 -26.20 7.77
N PHE A 440 64.92 -26.89 6.67
CA PHE A 440 66.29 -27.12 6.22
C PHE A 440 66.51 -26.49 4.84
N THR A 441 67.71 -25.98 4.60
CA THR A 441 68.15 -25.67 3.23
C THR A 441 68.46 -26.99 2.49
N ILE A 442 68.23 -27.06 1.18
CA ILE A 442 68.58 -28.25 0.36
C ILE A 442 70.02 -28.72 0.63
N ARG A 443 70.96 -27.78 0.80
CA ARG A 443 72.36 -28.05 1.10
C ARG A 443 72.57 -28.70 2.48
N SER A 444 71.88 -28.22 3.52
CA SER A 444 71.98 -28.80 4.87
C SER A 444 71.28 -30.16 4.99
N LEU A 445 70.19 -30.36 4.23
CA LEU A 445 69.50 -31.64 4.13
C LEU A 445 70.38 -32.69 3.43
N LYS A 446 71.04 -32.35 2.31
CA LYS A 446 72.00 -33.23 1.61
C LYS A 446 73.20 -33.62 2.49
N GLN A 447 73.70 -32.71 3.33
CA GLN A 447 74.79 -33.00 4.27
C GLN A 447 74.35 -33.96 5.38
N LYS A 448 73.20 -33.71 6.02
CA LYS A 448 72.65 -34.62 7.04
C LYS A 448 72.33 -36.00 6.48
N ALA A 449 71.76 -36.05 5.28
CA ALA A 449 71.48 -37.29 4.56
C ALA A 449 72.77 -38.09 4.24
N LYS A 450 73.84 -37.43 3.77
CA LYS A 450 75.14 -38.08 3.56
C LYS A 450 75.74 -38.64 4.86
N ILE A 451 75.58 -37.95 5.98
CA ILE A 451 76.06 -38.40 7.29
C ILE A 451 75.27 -39.63 7.77
N THR A 452 73.94 -39.59 7.67
CA THR A 452 73.08 -40.72 8.10
C THR A 452 73.19 -41.94 7.19
N THR A 453 73.38 -41.75 5.88
CA THR A 453 73.60 -42.87 4.94
C THR A 453 74.94 -43.57 5.17
N LYS A 454 75.96 -42.86 5.68
CA LYS A 454 77.24 -43.49 6.10
C LYS A 454 77.10 -44.31 7.39
N ILE A 455 76.15 -43.98 8.24
CA ILE A 455 75.91 -44.65 9.53
C ILE A 455 75.08 -45.92 9.34
N ASP A 456 74.08 -45.89 8.44
CA ASP A 456 73.23 -47.05 8.14
C ASP A 456 72.90 -47.14 6.64
N PRO A 457 73.83 -47.68 5.81
CA PRO A 457 73.76 -47.62 4.36
C PRO A 457 72.69 -48.50 3.72
N ASN A 458 72.16 -49.49 4.46
CA ASN A 458 71.19 -50.45 3.94
C ASN A 458 69.73 -50.12 4.30
N ASN A 459 69.49 -49.04 5.04
CA ASN A 459 68.15 -48.62 5.45
C ASN A 459 67.31 -48.12 4.27
N ASN A 460 66.25 -48.84 3.93
CA ASN A 460 65.36 -48.53 2.81
C ASN A 460 64.69 -47.15 2.93
N VAL A 461 64.43 -46.69 4.15
CA VAL A 461 63.84 -45.35 4.41
C VAL A 461 64.83 -44.24 4.06
N ILE A 462 66.11 -44.45 4.35
CA ILE A 462 67.18 -43.49 4.02
C ILE A 462 67.42 -43.46 2.50
N LYS A 463 67.34 -44.62 1.82
CA LYS A 463 67.45 -44.71 0.36
C LYS A 463 66.31 -43.99 -0.37
N GLU A 464 65.06 -44.21 0.04
CA GLU A 464 63.89 -43.50 -0.50
C GLU A 464 63.94 -41.99 -0.23
N MET A 465 64.32 -41.59 0.98
CA MET A 465 64.53 -40.18 1.32
C MET A 465 65.56 -39.52 0.40
N ASN A 466 66.70 -40.17 0.14
CA ASN A 466 67.73 -39.65 -0.76
C ASN A 466 67.24 -39.52 -2.22
N LYS A 467 66.42 -40.46 -2.68
CA LYS A 467 65.84 -40.44 -4.03
C LYS A 467 64.89 -39.24 -4.22
N LEU A 468 64.01 -38.99 -3.24
CA LEU A 468 63.08 -37.85 -3.24
C LEU A 468 63.79 -36.50 -3.13
N ILE A 469 64.89 -36.41 -2.37
CA ILE A 469 65.69 -35.18 -2.28
C ILE A 469 66.40 -34.88 -3.61
N ASN A 470 66.85 -35.92 -4.32
CA ASN A 470 67.56 -35.77 -5.58
C ASN A 470 66.63 -35.44 -6.76
N SER A 471 65.43 -36.06 -6.83
CA SER A 471 64.42 -35.70 -7.83
C SER A 471 64.00 -34.23 -7.70
N PHE A 472 63.83 -33.76 -6.46
CA PHE A 472 63.49 -32.36 -6.21
C PHE A 472 64.62 -31.37 -6.58
N SER A 473 65.90 -31.78 -6.51
CA SER A 473 67.00 -30.90 -6.91
C SER A 473 67.18 -30.76 -8.42
N LEU A 474 66.81 -31.79 -9.20
CA LEU A 474 66.94 -31.79 -10.66
C LEU A 474 65.93 -30.83 -11.34
N GLU A 475 64.80 -30.55 -10.70
CA GLU A 475 63.73 -29.70 -11.26
C GLU A 475 63.86 -28.21 -10.87
N ASN A 476 64.71 -27.86 -9.90
CA ASN A 476 64.75 -26.51 -9.30
C ASN A 476 66.18 -26.05 -8.91
N GLU A 477 67.18 -26.40 -9.71
CA GLU A 477 68.60 -26.44 -9.32
C GLU A 477 69.27 -25.08 -9.02
N SER A 478 68.61 -23.95 -9.26
CA SER A 478 69.22 -22.61 -9.15
C SER A 478 68.81 -21.77 -7.93
N SER A 479 68.10 -22.33 -6.96
CA SER A 479 67.60 -21.55 -5.81
C SER A 479 67.90 -22.18 -4.45
N ASN A 480 68.27 -21.33 -3.48
CA ASN A 480 68.54 -21.66 -2.07
C ASN A 480 67.23 -22.01 -1.31
N ASN A 481 66.36 -22.78 -1.93
CA ASN A 481 65.02 -23.07 -1.44
C ASN A 481 65.06 -24.00 -0.22
N LYS A 482 64.08 -23.82 0.66
CA LYS A 482 63.92 -24.59 1.91
C LYS A 482 62.98 -25.76 1.66
N LEU A 483 63.40 -26.98 2.03
CA LEU A 483 62.61 -28.22 1.92
C LEU A 483 62.10 -28.68 3.30
N ILE A 484 60.95 -29.35 3.32
CA ILE A 484 60.32 -29.92 4.53
C ILE A 484 60.55 -31.43 4.63
N CYS A 485 60.60 -31.95 5.87
CA CYS A 485 61.04 -33.29 6.26
C CYS A 485 60.18 -34.46 5.70
N PRO A 486 60.81 -35.53 5.15
CA PRO A 486 60.10 -36.70 4.61
C PRO A 486 59.40 -37.60 5.65
N LEU A 487 59.73 -37.51 6.95
CA LEU A 487 59.02 -38.25 8.00
C LEU A 487 57.57 -37.77 8.21
N CYS A 488 57.23 -36.56 7.74
CA CYS A 488 55.87 -36.00 7.83
C CYS A 488 55.03 -36.25 6.57
N VAL A 489 55.62 -36.81 5.51
CA VAL A 489 54.90 -37.24 4.30
C VAL A 489 54.20 -38.60 4.55
N LYS A 490 54.71 -39.39 5.50
CA LYS A 490 54.19 -40.72 5.84
C LYS A 490 52.76 -40.72 6.39
N SER A 491 52.33 -39.65 7.06
CA SER A 491 50.97 -39.54 7.62
C SER A 491 49.87 -39.23 6.59
N ILE A 492 50.24 -38.98 5.33
CA ILE A 492 49.30 -38.72 4.22
C ILE A 492 49.01 -40.01 3.44
N LEU A 493 49.83 -41.06 3.62
CA LEU A 493 49.73 -42.32 2.89
C LEU A 493 49.05 -43.47 3.66
N GLU A 494 48.63 -43.26 4.91
CA GLU A 494 47.88 -44.25 5.70
C GLU A 494 46.57 -43.65 6.24
N PRO A 495 45.43 -43.79 5.54
CA PRO A 495 44.12 -43.57 6.13
C PRO A 495 43.68 -44.82 6.91
N ASN A 496 43.10 -44.60 8.09
CA ASN A 496 42.46 -45.57 9.00
C ASN A 496 43.37 -46.35 9.95
N LYS A 497 43.47 -45.83 11.18
CA LYS A 497 43.40 -46.59 12.46
C LYS A 497 43.13 -45.60 13.60
N LEU A 498 41.91 -45.08 13.62
CA LEU A 498 41.28 -44.46 14.79
C LEU A 498 39.90 -45.12 14.95
N GLU A 499 39.89 -46.44 15.12
CA GLU A 499 38.77 -47.17 15.73
C GLU A 499 39.38 -48.33 16.51
N LYS A 500 38.96 -48.44 17.77
CA LYS A 500 39.40 -49.37 18.82
C LYS A 500 40.67 -48.92 19.56
N ASP A 501 40.44 -48.19 20.66
CA ASP A 501 40.70 -48.73 22.01
C ASP A 501 40.33 -47.66 23.06
N GLU A 502 39.03 -47.35 23.14
CA GLU A 502 38.40 -46.91 24.39
C GLU A 502 37.26 -47.89 24.69
N GLU A 503 37.64 -49.12 25.06
CA GLU A 503 37.01 -49.99 26.07
C GLU A 503 37.64 -51.40 25.97
N LYS A 504 38.53 -51.71 26.92
CA LYS A 504 39.21 -53.00 27.20
C LYS A 504 40.36 -53.45 26.31
#